data_AF-A0A830EB66-F1
#
_entry.id   AF-A0A830EB66-F1
#
_cell.length_a   1.000
_cell.length_b   1.000
_cell.length_c   1.000
_cell.angle_alpha   90.00
_cell.angle_beta   90.00
_cell.angle_gamma   90.00
#
_symmetry.space_group_name_H-M   'P 1'
#
loop_
_entity.id
_entity.type
_entity.pdbx_description
1 polymer ?
#
loop_
_entity_poly.entity_id
_entity_poly.type
_entity_poly.pdbx_seq_one_letter_code
_entity_poly.pdbx_strand_id
1 'polypeptide(L)'
;MSIYYLDNYHILILQALLLHLIKGKVRRCSRNLDSLYYVSMSTGMSIATAYRKALDLMNLGLIERVSKGHYVITTKGVLLLAMMYLSNGGSINKDVFELAIDKLREDWDLEEFDRNEVISYLKLLYKGFSKLGLSPLNVNVNLLGKSVYYVLPDGINNGRISLIHSIADYLGVSVDEVRQAERVIAKALLDYLPSVRLRDGCRAVVVLAGDQSIRASPVILAIKCRIRGYSLNSDCPVALSLIHKAFNE
;
A
#
# COMPACT_ATOMS: atom_id res chain seq x y z
N MET A 1 -8.40 -8.22 24.73
CA MET A 1 -7.14 -7.52 24.40
C MET A 1 -7.53 -6.18 23.78
N SER A 2 -7.09 -5.06 24.37
CA SER A 2 -7.74 -3.73 24.28
C SER A 2 -7.98 -3.23 22.84
N ILE A 3 -9.26 -3.11 22.46
CA ILE A 3 -9.73 -2.53 21.20
C ILE A 3 -9.75 -1.02 21.40
N TYR A 4 -8.70 -0.32 20.96
CA TYR A 4 -8.81 1.13 20.77
C TYR A 4 -9.75 1.37 19.58
N TYR A 5 -11.02 1.64 19.89
CA TYR A 5 -12.00 2.07 18.90
C TYR A 5 -11.70 3.52 18.54
N LEU A 6 -11.28 3.78 17.30
CA LEU A 6 -11.13 5.14 16.81
C LEU A 6 -12.52 5.80 16.80
N ASP A 7 -12.73 6.74 17.71
CA ASP A 7 -13.93 7.58 17.71
C ASP A 7 -13.86 8.69 16.64
N ASN A 8 -14.97 9.41 16.48
CA ASN A 8 -15.09 10.48 15.50
C ASN A 8 -14.02 11.58 15.65
N TYR A 9 -13.52 11.85 16.86
CA TYR A 9 -12.49 12.89 17.05
C TYR A 9 -11.16 12.46 16.44
N HIS A 10 -10.79 11.18 16.54
CA HIS A 10 -9.58 10.67 15.89
C HIS A 10 -9.68 10.85 14.37
N ILE A 11 -10.83 10.50 13.80
CA ILE A 11 -11.07 10.60 12.36
C ILE A 11 -11.01 12.06 11.91
N LEU A 12 -11.64 12.98 12.64
CA LEU A 12 -11.59 14.42 12.35
C LEU A 12 -10.16 14.97 12.35
N ILE A 13 -9.31 14.54 13.30
CA ILE A 13 -7.90 14.95 13.34
C ILE A 13 -7.17 14.45 12.09
N LEU A 14 -7.34 13.18 11.72
CA LEU A 14 -6.71 12.60 10.53
C LEU A 14 -7.14 13.32 9.24
N GLN A 15 -8.44 13.56 9.08
CA GLN A 15 -8.98 14.29 7.92
C GLN A 15 -8.42 15.72 7.84
N ALA A 16 -8.37 16.44 8.96
CA ALA A 16 -7.84 17.79 9.02
C ALA A 16 -6.36 17.83 8.60
N LEU A 17 -5.53 16.94 9.16
CA LEU A 17 -4.12 16.87 8.81
C LEU A 17 -3.88 16.53 7.33
N LEU A 18 -4.64 15.58 6.77
CA LEU A 18 -4.55 15.25 5.34
C LEU A 18 -4.94 16.42 4.44
N LEU A 19 -6.07 17.07 4.73
CA LEU A 19 -6.55 18.25 3.99
C LEU A 19 -5.51 19.38 4.03
N HIS A 20 -4.79 19.54 5.14
CA HIS A 20 -3.81 20.60 5.29
C HIS A 20 -2.50 20.31 4.58
N LEU A 21 -2.03 19.06 4.63
CA LEU A 21 -0.83 18.64 3.91
C LEU A 21 -0.94 19.00 2.41
N ILE A 22 -2.13 18.87 1.84
CA ILE A 22 -2.35 19.16 0.42
C ILE A 22 -2.60 20.67 0.17
N LYS A 23 -3.35 21.35 1.05
CA LYS A 23 -3.51 22.82 0.97
C LYS A 23 -2.19 23.58 1.15
N GLY A 24 -1.29 23.08 1.98
CA GLY A 24 0.05 23.63 2.20
C GLY A 24 0.99 23.44 1.00
N LYS A 25 0.79 22.40 0.19
CA LYS A 25 1.50 22.24 -1.10
C LYS A 25 1.00 23.24 -2.16
N VAL A 26 -0.31 23.49 -2.21
CA VAL A 26 -0.92 24.39 -3.20
C VAL A 26 -0.72 25.86 -2.86
N ARG A 27 -0.77 26.22 -1.58
CA ARG A 27 -0.53 27.58 -1.10
C ARG A 27 0.79 27.56 -0.34
N ARG A 28 1.84 28.23 -0.87
CA ARG A 28 3.07 28.59 -0.12
C ARG A 28 2.72 29.52 1.05
N CYS A 29 2.00 29.01 2.04
CA CYS A 29 1.35 29.78 3.08
C CYS A 29 2.18 29.69 4.36
N SER A 30 2.56 30.85 4.92
CA SER A 30 3.42 31.01 6.09
C SER A 30 2.76 30.67 7.44
N ARG A 31 1.57 30.05 7.44
CA ARG A 31 0.84 29.69 8.67
C ARG A 31 1.18 28.25 9.06
N ASN A 32 1.37 28.00 10.37
CA ASN A 32 1.58 26.65 10.93
C ASN A 32 0.29 25.81 10.89
N LEU A 33 -0.10 25.38 9.69
CA LEU A 33 -1.32 24.62 9.41
C LEU A 33 -1.31 23.20 9.99
N ASP A 34 -0.14 22.72 10.40
CA ASP A 34 0.11 21.39 10.97
C ASP A 34 -0.04 21.37 12.51
N SER A 35 -0.55 22.45 13.10
CA SER A 35 -0.70 22.57 14.55
C SER A 35 -2.02 22.03 15.06
N LEU A 36 -2.00 21.38 16.22
CA LEU A 36 -3.22 20.90 16.88
C LEU A 36 -4.15 22.06 17.29
N TYR A 37 -3.62 23.27 17.45
CA TYR A 37 -4.42 24.48 17.62
C TYR A 37 -5.28 24.74 16.39
N TYR A 38 -4.70 24.66 15.20
CA TYR A 38 -5.47 24.79 13.97
C TYR A 38 -6.49 23.65 13.83
N VAL A 39 -6.09 22.40 14.11
CA VAL A 39 -7.02 21.25 14.07
C VAL A 39 -8.21 21.44 15.01
N SER A 40 -7.96 21.93 16.23
CA SER A 40 -8.99 22.29 17.20
C SER A 40 -9.95 23.35 16.64
N MET A 41 -9.43 24.43 16.04
CA MET A 41 -10.25 25.47 15.42
C MET A 41 -11.06 24.97 14.22
N SER A 42 -10.49 24.11 13.37
CA SER A 42 -11.16 23.62 12.16
C SER A 42 -12.23 22.56 12.44
N THR A 43 -12.10 21.83 13.54
CA THR A 43 -13.01 20.73 13.91
C THR A 43 -13.99 21.11 15.02
N GLY A 44 -13.78 22.25 15.69
CA GLY A 44 -14.59 22.71 16.82
C GLY A 44 -14.32 21.97 18.14
N MET A 45 -13.35 21.04 18.18
CA MET A 45 -13.01 20.33 19.42
C MET A 45 -12.13 21.19 20.33
N SER A 46 -12.19 20.98 21.64
CA SER A 46 -11.29 21.67 22.57
C SER A 46 -9.82 21.27 22.34
N ILE A 47 -8.90 22.22 22.53
CA ILE A 47 -7.47 21.97 22.34
C ILE A 47 -6.94 20.83 23.24
N ALA A 48 -7.45 20.73 24.47
CA ALA A 48 -7.11 19.64 25.38
C ALA A 48 -7.57 18.26 24.86
N THR A 49 -8.73 18.20 24.22
CA THR A 49 -9.20 16.97 23.56
C THR A 49 -8.36 16.64 22.33
N ALA A 50 -8.01 17.65 21.52
CA ALA A 50 -7.12 17.46 20.37
C ALA A 50 -5.76 16.88 20.79
N TYR A 51 -5.15 17.38 21.87
CA TYR A 51 -3.89 16.83 22.40
C TYR A 51 -4.01 15.39 22.88
N ARG A 52 -5.07 15.06 23.65
CA ARG A 52 -5.28 13.68 24.13
C ARG A 52 -5.45 12.70 22.96
N LYS A 53 -6.30 13.04 21.99
CA LYS A 53 -6.57 12.20 20.83
C LYS A 53 -5.37 12.11 19.88
N ALA A 54 -4.60 13.18 19.74
CA ALA A 54 -3.35 13.15 18.99
C ALA A 54 -2.33 12.21 19.64
N LEU A 55 -2.26 12.13 20.97
CA LEU A 55 -1.40 11.17 21.67
C LEU A 55 -1.81 9.73 21.35
N ASP A 56 -3.12 9.43 21.37
CA ASP A 56 -3.64 8.12 20.98
C ASP A 56 -3.25 7.78 19.53
N LEU A 57 -3.43 8.73 18.60
CA LEU A 57 -3.05 8.57 17.19
C LEU A 57 -1.53 8.37 17.00
N MET A 58 -0.69 9.05 17.78
CA MET A 58 0.78 8.86 17.76
C MET A 58 1.15 7.46 18.26
N ASN A 59 0.53 7.00 19.34
CA ASN A 59 0.76 5.65 19.88
C ASN A 59 0.35 4.56 18.88
N LEU A 60 -0.67 4.81 18.07
CA LEU A 60 -1.09 3.92 16.97
C LEU A 60 -0.24 4.08 15.70
N GLY A 61 0.68 5.05 15.66
CA GLY A 61 1.52 5.37 14.51
C GLY A 61 0.73 5.90 13.31
N LEU A 62 -0.40 6.57 13.54
CA LEU A 62 -1.24 7.14 12.48
C LEU A 62 -0.86 8.59 12.17
N ILE A 63 -0.28 9.30 13.15
CA ILE A 63 0.32 10.62 12.98
C ILE A 63 1.70 10.64 13.64
N GLU A 64 2.54 11.57 13.22
CA GLU A 64 3.85 11.79 13.82
C GLU A 64 4.07 13.27 14.12
N ARG A 65 4.94 13.57 15.09
CA ARG A 65 5.34 14.92 15.43
C ARG A 65 6.69 15.23 14.79
N VAL A 66 6.68 16.12 13.79
CA VAL A 66 7.89 16.49 13.04
C VAL A 66 8.69 17.61 13.72
N SER A 67 8.01 18.51 14.45
CA SER A 67 8.68 19.57 15.20
C SER A 67 7.79 20.10 16.34
N LYS A 68 8.20 21.18 17.02
CA LYS A 68 7.46 21.71 18.16
C LYS A 68 6.08 22.21 17.73
N GLY A 69 5.04 21.43 18.05
CA GLY A 69 3.65 21.79 17.73
C GLY A 69 3.23 21.50 16.29
N HIS A 70 4.05 20.77 15.52
CA HIS A 70 3.73 20.37 14.15
C HIS A 70 3.55 18.86 14.05
N TYR A 71 2.46 18.45 13.43
CA TYR A 71 2.03 17.06 13.31
C TYR A 71 1.67 16.76 11.87
N VAL A 72 2.07 15.59 11.39
CA VAL A 72 1.73 15.14 10.04
C VAL A 72 1.06 13.78 10.10
N ILE A 73 0.16 13.52 9.16
CA ILE A 73 -0.44 12.21 8.99
C ILE A 73 0.57 11.26 8.33
N THR A 74 0.69 10.06 8.86
CA THR A 74 1.57 9.01 8.30
C THR A 74 0.88 8.28 7.16
N THR A 75 1.64 7.56 6.34
CA THR A 75 1.11 6.67 5.30
C THR A 75 0.09 5.67 5.85
N LYS A 76 0.32 5.12 7.05
CA LYS A 76 -0.62 4.24 7.75
C LYS A 76 -1.94 4.95 8.10
N GLY A 77 -1.85 6.20 8.57
CA GLY A 77 -3.02 7.06 8.83
C GLY A 77 -3.83 7.35 7.56
N VAL A 78 -3.15 7.63 6.45
CA VAL A 78 -3.79 7.85 5.15
C VAL A 78 -4.45 6.58 4.64
N LEU A 79 -3.77 5.43 4.75
CA LEU A 79 -4.33 4.13 4.37
C LEU A 79 -5.62 3.84 5.12
N LEU A 80 -5.62 4.08 6.43
CA LEU A 80 -6.80 3.87 7.27
C LEU A 80 -7.99 4.69 6.76
N LEU A 81 -7.80 5.98 6.45
CA LEU A 81 -8.87 6.82 5.89
C LEU A 81 -9.40 6.25 4.57
N ALA A 82 -8.51 5.80 3.69
CA ALA A 82 -8.90 5.18 2.43
C ALA A 82 -9.70 3.88 2.64
N MET A 83 -9.28 3.03 3.58
CA MET A 83 -9.98 1.78 3.89
C MET A 83 -11.35 2.03 4.51
N MET A 84 -11.49 3.03 5.39
CA MET A 84 -12.77 3.40 5.98
C MET A 84 -13.80 3.87 4.93
N TYR A 85 -13.33 4.55 3.88
CA TYR A 85 -14.19 4.90 2.75
C TYR A 85 -14.60 3.64 1.97
N LEU A 86 -13.64 2.79 1.61
CA LEU A 86 -13.88 1.56 0.84
C LEU A 86 -14.77 0.54 1.57
N SER A 87 -14.75 0.52 2.91
CA SER A 87 -15.61 -0.34 3.73
C SER A 87 -17.03 0.21 3.91
N ASN A 88 -17.41 1.29 3.20
CA ASN A 88 -18.69 2.00 3.34
C ASN A 88 -18.97 2.52 4.76
N GLY A 89 -17.93 2.89 5.52
CA GLY A 89 -18.03 3.30 6.93
C GLY A 89 -18.66 4.68 7.18
N GLY A 90 -19.30 5.30 6.19
CA GLY A 90 -20.13 6.52 6.29
C GLY A 90 -19.44 7.81 6.77
N SER A 91 -18.19 7.74 7.21
CA SER A 91 -17.52 8.83 7.95
C SER A 91 -16.52 9.62 7.11
N ILE A 92 -16.17 9.12 5.93
CA ILE A 92 -15.18 9.72 5.02
C ILE A 92 -15.91 10.17 3.76
N ASN A 93 -15.75 11.42 3.36
CA ASN A 93 -16.32 11.91 2.11
C ASN A 93 -15.41 11.58 0.91
N LYS A 94 -15.96 11.70 -0.30
CA LYS A 94 -15.24 11.38 -1.54
C LYS A 94 -13.98 12.23 -1.73
N ASP A 95 -14.03 13.51 -1.38
CA ASP A 95 -12.89 14.41 -1.57
C ASP A 95 -11.69 14.00 -0.70
N VAL A 96 -11.92 13.67 0.57
CA VAL A 96 -10.89 13.15 1.48
C VAL A 96 -10.35 11.83 0.98
N PHE A 97 -11.20 10.96 0.43
CA PHE A 97 -10.77 9.70 -0.17
C PHE A 97 -9.84 9.93 -1.37
N GLU A 98 -10.20 10.78 -2.33
CA GLU A 98 -9.36 11.09 -3.49
C GLU A 98 -8.00 11.68 -3.08
N LEU A 99 -8.00 12.56 -2.07
CA LEU A 99 -6.78 13.10 -1.48
C LEU A 99 -5.92 12.04 -0.79
N ALA A 100 -6.55 11.06 -0.13
CA ALA A 100 -5.85 9.94 0.47
C ALA A 100 -5.20 9.06 -0.61
N ILE A 101 -5.88 8.80 -1.72
CA ILE A 101 -5.32 8.07 -2.86
C ILE A 101 -4.10 8.80 -3.44
N ASP A 102 -4.18 10.11 -3.64
CA ASP A 102 -3.04 10.88 -4.14
C ASP A 102 -1.86 10.88 -3.16
N LYS A 103 -2.14 10.96 -1.86
CA LYS A 103 -1.07 10.93 -0.85
C LYS A 103 -0.42 9.55 -0.75
N LEU A 104 -1.21 8.46 -0.83
CA LEU A 104 -0.67 7.11 -0.91
C LEU A 104 0.16 6.92 -2.17
N ARG A 105 -0.25 7.52 -3.29
CA ARG A 105 0.53 7.48 -4.53
C ARG A 105 1.91 8.09 -4.35
N GLU A 106 1.98 9.26 -3.71
CA GLU A 106 3.27 9.89 -3.38
C GLU A 106 4.09 9.05 -2.40
N ASP A 107 3.49 8.62 -1.27
CA ASP A 107 4.20 7.88 -0.22
C ASP A 107 4.77 6.54 -0.68
N TRP A 108 4.13 5.92 -1.68
CA TRP A 108 4.51 4.63 -2.26
C TRP A 108 5.23 4.75 -3.61
N ASP A 109 5.56 5.97 -4.07
CA ASP A 109 6.25 6.21 -5.34
C ASP A 109 5.46 5.58 -6.53
N LEU A 110 4.17 5.92 -6.60
CA LEU A 110 3.19 5.42 -7.58
C LEU A 110 2.61 6.56 -8.45
N GLU A 111 3.37 7.63 -8.67
CA GLU A 111 2.93 8.78 -9.48
C GLU A 111 2.66 8.38 -10.94
N GLU A 112 3.38 7.39 -11.48
CA GLU A 112 3.19 6.85 -12.84
C GLU A 112 2.03 5.85 -12.97
N PHE A 113 1.30 5.60 -11.89
CA PHE A 113 0.17 4.65 -11.83
C PHE A 113 -1.14 5.42 -11.73
N ASP A 114 -2.16 4.90 -12.40
CA ASP A 114 -3.49 5.50 -12.39
C ASP A 114 -4.13 5.32 -11.00
N ARG A 115 -4.95 6.29 -10.59
CA ARG A 115 -5.69 6.20 -9.31
C ARG A 115 -6.51 4.91 -9.21
N ASN A 116 -7.10 4.47 -10.32
CA ASN A 116 -7.90 3.25 -10.35
C ASN A 116 -7.08 2.00 -10.04
N GLU A 117 -5.83 1.91 -10.53
CA GLU A 117 -4.94 0.77 -10.22
C GLU A 117 -4.63 0.72 -8.72
N VAL A 118 -4.39 1.88 -8.12
CA VAL A 118 -4.13 2.02 -6.67
C VAL A 118 -5.38 1.65 -5.87
N ILE A 119 -6.55 2.14 -6.27
CA ILE A 119 -7.83 1.80 -5.61
C ILE A 119 -8.09 0.29 -5.69
N SER A 120 -7.86 -0.33 -6.84
CA SER A 120 -8.00 -1.79 -6.99
C SER A 120 -7.01 -2.53 -6.09
N TYR A 121 -5.76 -2.08 -5.99
CA TYR A 121 -4.80 -2.66 -5.05
C TYR A 121 -5.23 -2.51 -3.58
N LEU A 122 -5.77 -1.36 -3.19
CA LEU A 122 -6.30 -1.14 -1.84
C LEU A 122 -7.48 -2.07 -1.52
N LYS A 123 -8.36 -2.35 -2.48
CA LYS A 123 -9.45 -3.32 -2.29
C LYS A 123 -8.90 -4.72 -2.03
N LEU A 124 -7.86 -5.14 -2.77
CA LEU A 124 -7.19 -6.43 -2.54
C LEU A 124 -6.52 -6.47 -1.16
N LEU A 125 -5.84 -5.40 -0.75
CA LEU A 125 -5.26 -5.29 0.59
C LEU A 125 -6.30 -5.44 1.69
N TYR A 126 -7.45 -4.77 1.55
CA TYR A 126 -8.55 -4.87 2.52
C TYR A 126 -9.07 -6.31 2.65
N LYS A 127 -9.20 -7.02 1.53
CA LYS A 127 -9.55 -8.44 1.51
C LYS A 127 -8.48 -9.29 2.21
N GLY A 128 -7.20 -9.00 1.95
CA GLY A 128 -6.06 -9.64 2.60
C GLY A 128 -6.10 -9.49 4.12
N PHE A 129 -6.28 -8.25 4.60
CA PHE A 129 -6.43 -7.97 6.05
C PHE A 129 -7.61 -8.74 6.66
N SER A 130 -8.76 -8.72 5.98
CA SER A 130 -9.97 -9.42 6.43
C SER A 130 -9.74 -10.93 6.53
N LYS A 131 -9.06 -11.53 5.54
CA LYS A 131 -8.75 -12.96 5.52
C LYS A 131 -7.81 -13.37 6.66
N LEU A 132 -6.84 -12.52 6.99
CA LEU A 132 -5.90 -12.75 8.08
C LEU A 132 -6.45 -12.37 9.47
N GLY A 133 -7.68 -11.86 9.55
CA GLY A 133 -8.27 -11.36 10.80
C GLY A 133 -7.54 -10.13 11.37
N LEU A 134 -6.84 -9.38 10.52
CA LEU A 134 -6.04 -8.23 10.92
C LEU A 134 -6.83 -6.92 10.77
N SER A 135 -6.70 -6.05 11.76
CA SER A 135 -7.14 -4.66 11.65
C SER A 135 -6.11 -3.84 10.87
N PRO A 136 -6.52 -2.88 10.02
CA PRO A 136 -5.61 -1.90 9.40
C PRO A 136 -4.77 -1.10 10.42
N LEU A 137 -5.17 -1.10 11.70
CA LEU A 137 -4.39 -0.49 12.78
C LEU A 137 -3.15 -1.30 13.16
N ASN A 138 -3.06 -2.57 12.78
CA ASN A 138 -2.00 -3.48 13.21
C ASN A 138 -1.05 -3.87 12.07
N VAL A 139 -1.17 -3.25 10.89
CA VAL A 139 -0.38 -3.60 9.71
C VAL A 139 0.81 -2.67 9.50
N ASN A 140 1.89 -3.20 8.91
CA ASN A 140 3.07 -2.42 8.52
C ASN A 140 3.02 -2.11 7.03
N VAL A 141 2.67 -0.87 6.70
CA VAL A 141 2.33 -0.42 5.34
C VAL A 141 2.99 0.92 5.00
N ASN A 142 3.98 1.32 5.78
CA ASN A 142 4.73 2.56 5.54
C ASN A 142 5.51 2.51 4.22
N LEU A 143 5.82 1.31 3.72
CA LEU A 143 6.45 1.08 2.43
C LEU A 143 5.58 0.14 1.60
N LEU A 144 5.45 0.42 0.30
CA LEU A 144 4.68 -0.40 -0.63
C LEU A 144 5.12 -1.87 -0.62
N GLY A 145 6.42 -2.14 -0.58
CA GLY A 145 6.92 -3.51 -0.55
C GLY A 145 6.36 -4.31 0.63
N LYS A 146 6.16 -3.69 1.80
CA LYS A 146 5.61 -4.39 2.96
C LYS A 146 4.12 -4.69 2.85
N SER A 147 3.37 -3.91 2.09
CA SER A 147 1.93 -4.16 1.93
C SER A 147 1.64 -5.40 1.08
N VAL A 148 2.53 -5.77 0.15
CA VAL A 148 2.32 -6.93 -0.74
C VAL A 148 2.19 -8.25 0.02
N TYR A 149 2.82 -8.36 1.19
CA TYR A 149 2.74 -9.54 2.06
C TYR A 149 1.29 -9.94 2.37
N TYR A 150 0.38 -8.97 2.51
CA TYR A 150 -1.01 -9.24 2.85
C TYR A 150 -1.87 -9.67 1.64
N VAL A 151 -1.34 -9.57 0.43
CA VAL A 151 -2.02 -9.93 -0.83
C VAL A 151 -1.55 -11.30 -1.34
N LEU A 152 -0.35 -11.73 -0.94
CA LEU A 152 0.25 -12.95 -1.47
C LEU A 152 -0.26 -14.21 -0.75
N PRO A 153 -0.43 -15.32 -1.49
CA PRO A 153 -0.70 -16.63 -0.90
C PRO A 153 0.50 -17.18 -0.11
N ASP A 154 0.21 -18.11 0.80
CA ASP A 154 1.22 -18.88 1.54
C ASP A 154 1.92 -19.87 0.60
N GLY A 155 2.90 -19.37 -0.15
CA GLY A 155 3.67 -20.13 -1.13
C GLY A 155 3.28 -19.81 -2.57
N ILE A 156 4.28 -19.89 -3.45
CA ILE A 156 4.11 -19.65 -4.88
C ILE A 156 4.15 -21.01 -5.56
N ASN A 157 3.07 -21.37 -6.22
CA ASN A 157 2.95 -22.60 -7.00
C ASN A 157 4.11 -22.72 -8.00
N ASN A 158 4.45 -23.96 -8.38
CA ASN A 158 5.62 -24.37 -9.20
C ASN A 158 5.67 -23.84 -10.64
N GLY A 159 5.12 -22.66 -10.92
CA GLY A 159 5.01 -22.04 -12.25
C GLY A 159 3.80 -22.50 -13.07
N ARG A 160 3.02 -23.48 -12.60
CA ARG A 160 1.85 -24.00 -13.35
C ARG A 160 0.62 -23.09 -13.29
N ILE A 161 0.46 -22.36 -12.20
CA ILE A 161 -0.65 -21.42 -11.98
C ILE A 161 -0.04 -20.03 -11.89
N SER A 162 -0.55 -19.09 -12.68
CA SER A 162 -0.06 -17.71 -12.64
C SER A 162 -0.27 -17.09 -11.24
N LEU A 163 0.58 -16.12 -10.85
CA LEU A 163 0.43 -15.46 -9.56
C LEU A 163 -0.91 -14.72 -9.46
N ILE A 164 -1.40 -14.16 -10.57
CA ILE A 164 -2.72 -13.50 -10.64
C ILE A 164 -3.83 -14.46 -10.19
N HIS A 165 -3.84 -15.68 -10.74
CA HIS A 165 -4.83 -16.69 -10.36
C HIS A 165 -4.65 -17.14 -8.91
N SER A 166 -3.39 -17.31 -8.46
CA SER A 166 -3.12 -17.70 -7.08
C SER A 166 -3.55 -16.63 -6.06
N ILE A 167 -3.38 -15.34 -6.38
CA ILE A 167 -3.88 -14.22 -5.57
C ILE A 167 -5.41 -14.19 -5.58
N ALA A 168 -6.02 -14.38 -6.76
CA ALA A 168 -7.48 -14.38 -6.91
C ALA A 168 -8.13 -15.49 -6.05
N ASP A 169 -7.61 -16.71 -6.14
CA ASP A 169 -8.05 -17.86 -5.36
C ASP A 169 -7.83 -17.64 -3.86
N TYR A 170 -6.65 -17.13 -3.49
CA TYR A 170 -6.32 -16.82 -2.10
C TYR A 170 -7.27 -15.78 -1.51
N LEU A 171 -7.53 -14.67 -2.20
CA LEU A 171 -8.39 -13.60 -1.68
C LEU A 171 -9.89 -13.86 -1.88
N GLY A 172 -10.27 -14.87 -2.66
CA GLY A 172 -11.65 -15.14 -3.03
C GLY A 172 -12.25 -14.03 -3.89
N VAL A 173 -11.48 -13.53 -4.86
CA VAL A 173 -11.85 -12.45 -5.78
C VAL A 173 -11.71 -12.90 -7.24
N SER A 174 -12.23 -12.13 -8.19
CA SER A 174 -12.06 -12.44 -9.61
C SER A 174 -10.64 -12.16 -10.11
N VAL A 175 -10.22 -12.89 -11.14
CA VAL A 175 -8.93 -12.66 -11.83
C VAL A 175 -8.85 -11.22 -12.38
N ASP A 176 -9.96 -10.67 -12.85
CA ASP A 176 -10.01 -9.31 -13.40
C ASP A 176 -9.78 -8.24 -12.33
N GLU A 177 -10.27 -8.44 -11.10
CA GLU A 177 -9.96 -7.54 -9.98
C GLU A 177 -8.46 -7.52 -9.66
N VAL A 178 -7.78 -8.67 -9.75
CA VAL A 178 -6.33 -8.75 -9.56
C VAL A 178 -5.58 -8.08 -10.71
N ARG A 179 -6.03 -8.28 -11.96
CA ARG A 179 -5.44 -7.65 -13.15
C ARG A 179 -5.49 -6.12 -13.11
N GLN A 180 -6.57 -5.55 -12.58
CA GLN A 180 -6.67 -4.09 -12.42
C GLN A 180 -5.60 -3.51 -11.48
N ALA A 181 -5.02 -4.33 -10.59
CA ALA A 181 -3.96 -3.93 -9.67
C ALA A 181 -2.58 -4.47 -10.07
N GLU A 182 -2.45 -5.15 -11.21
CA GLU A 182 -1.27 -5.94 -11.59
C GLU A 182 0.03 -5.15 -11.48
N ARG A 183 0.05 -3.94 -12.07
CA ARG A 183 1.25 -3.09 -12.09
C ARG A 183 1.68 -2.69 -10.68
N VAL A 184 0.73 -2.34 -9.81
CA VAL A 184 1.01 -1.95 -8.42
C VAL A 184 1.56 -3.14 -7.63
N ILE A 185 0.96 -4.33 -7.80
CA ILE A 185 1.45 -5.58 -7.18
C ILE A 185 2.87 -5.89 -7.67
N ALA A 186 3.13 -5.76 -8.97
CA ALA A 186 4.45 -6.00 -9.55
C ALA A 186 5.51 -5.04 -8.99
N LYS A 187 5.19 -3.74 -8.85
CA LYS A 187 6.09 -2.79 -8.17
C LYS A 187 6.33 -3.19 -6.72
N ALA A 188 5.26 -3.51 -5.99
CA ALA A 188 5.36 -3.89 -4.59
C ALA A 188 6.26 -5.13 -4.40
N LEU A 189 6.15 -6.14 -5.27
CA LEU A 189 7.03 -7.30 -5.28
C LEU A 189 8.49 -6.94 -5.55
N LEU A 190 8.76 -6.06 -6.52
CA LEU A 190 10.12 -5.58 -6.82
C LEU A 190 10.72 -4.78 -5.66
N ASP A 191 9.90 -4.09 -4.88
CA ASP A 191 10.34 -3.32 -3.72
C ASP A 191 10.49 -4.20 -2.45
N TYR A 192 9.83 -5.36 -2.42
CA TYR A 192 9.85 -6.28 -1.29
C TYR A 192 10.92 -7.38 -1.40
N LEU A 193 11.06 -7.97 -2.58
CA LEU A 193 11.93 -9.13 -2.82
C LEU A 193 13.25 -8.73 -3.48
N PRO A 194 14.32 -9.52 -3.28
CA PRO A 194 15.54 -9.38 -4.05
C PRO A 194 15.26 -9.45 -5.55
N SER A 195 15.85 -8.52 -6.30
CA SER A 195 15.65 -8.40 -7.74
C SER A 195 16.97 -8.42 -8.48
N VAL A 196 17.00 -9.02 -9.66
CA VAL A 196 18.16 -9.03 -10.56
C VAL A 196 17.96 -8.04 -11.70
N ARG A 197 19.05 -7.43 -12.17
CA ARG A 197 19.06 -6.64 -13.41
C ARG A 197 19.45 -7.55 -14.57
N LEU A 198 18.60 -7.58 -15.59
CA LEU A 198 18.80 -8.34 -16.82
C LEU A 198 19.63 -7.54 -17.82
N ARG A 199 20.14 -8.20 -18.88
CA ARG A 199 21.04 -7.59 -19.87
C ARG A 199 20.40 -6.46 -20.68
N ASP A 200 19.07 -6.49 -20.82
CA ASP A 200 18.26 -5.46 -21.47
C ASP A 200 17.94 -4.27 -20.54
N GLY A 201 18.45 -4.28 -19.30
CA GLY A 201 18.18 -3.26 -18.30
C GLY A 201 16.86 -3.47 -17.54
N CYS A 202 16.10 -4.52 -17.83
CA CYS A 202 14.91 -4.84 -17.04
C CYS A 202 15.30 -5.31 -15.63
N ARG A 203 14.45 -5.01 -14.65
CA ARG A 203 14.59 -5.48 -13.25
C ARG A 203 13.56 -6.58 -13.02
N ALA A 204 13.98 -7.75 -12.56
CA ALA A 204 13.09 -8.90 -12.37
C ALA A 204 13.24 -9.52 -10.97
N VAL A 205 12.13 -9.99 -10.41
CA VAL A 205 12.10 -10.87 -9.24
C VAL A 205 11.98 -12.31 -9.74
N VAL A 206 12.99 -13.12 -9.44
CA VAL A 206 13.03 -14.54 -9.77
C VAL A 206 13.08 -15.33 -8.46
N VAL A 207 12.15 -16.27 -8.30
CA VAL A 207 12.11 -17.16 -7.15
C VAL A 207 12.20 -18.61 -7.61
N LEU A 208 12.66 -19.47 -6.72
CA LEU A 208 12.61 -20.91 -6.93
C LEU A 208 11.30 -21.45 -6.36
N ALA A 209 10.44 -21.97 -7.23
CA ALA A 209 9.21 -22.63 -6.85
C ALA A 209 9.38 -24.14 -7.01
N GLY A 210 9.09 -24.93 -5.99
CA GLY A 210 9.22 -26.39 -6.05
C GLY A 210 8.07 -27.07 -5.31
N ASP A 211 7.74 -28.30 -5.71
CA ASP A 211 6.98 -29.18 -4.83
C ASP A 211 7.93 -29.91 -3.88
N GLN A 212 7.33 -30.68 -2.97
CA GLN A 212 8.01 -31.57 -2.03
C GLN A 212 8.94 -32.63 -2.71
N SER A 213 9.00 -32.70 -4.05
CA SER A 213 9.82 -33.65 -4.84
C SER A 213 11.16 -33.09 -5.35
N ILE A 214 11.72 -32.05 -4.73
CA ILE A 214 13.12 -31.57 -4.92
C ILE A 214 13.39 -30.90 -6.30
N ARG A 215 12.45 -30.91 -7.26
CA ARG A 215 12.60 -30.14 -8.51
C ARG A 215 12.10 -28.71 -8.33
N ALA A 216 13.02 -27.81 -7.99
CA ALA A 216 12.77 -26.38 -7.99
C ALA A 216 12.87 -25.81 -9.41
N SER A 217 11.79 -25.18 -9.90
CA SER A 217 11.77 -24.41 -11.13
C SER A 217 11.90 -22.91 -10.83
N PRO A 218 12.80 -22.19 -11.50
CA PRO A 218 12.86 -20.74 -11.43
C PRO A 218 11.63 -20.12 -12.10
N VAL A 219 10.95 -19.22 -11.38
CA VAL A 219 9.73 -18.52 -11.82
C VAL A 219 9.93 -17.02 -11.67
N ILE A 220 9.56 -16.27 -12.71
CA ILE A 220 9.55 -14.79 -12.69
C ILE A 220 8.22 -14.33 -12.11
N LEU A 221 8.26 -13.62 -11.00
CA LEU A 221 7.04 -13.11 -10.34
C LEU A 221 6.65 -11.73 -10.84
N ALA A 222 7.63 -10.85 -10.95
CA ALA A 222 7.44 -9.46 -11.30
C ALA A 222 8.62 -8.94 -12.11
N ILE A 223 8.33 -8.06 -13.05
CA ILE A 223 9.35 -7.39 -13.87
C ILE A 223 9.01 -5.91 -14.04
N LYS A 224 10.05 -5.06 -14.10
CA LYS A 224 9.98 -3.68 -14.61
C LYS A 224 10.87 -3.61 -15.85
N CYS A 225 10.25 -3.35 -17.00
CA CYS A 225 10.94 -3.12 -18.27
C CYS A 225 10.65 -1.72 -18.81
N ARG A 226 11.60 -1.14 -19.55
CA ARG A 226 11.43 0.20 -20.14
C ARG A 226 10.26 0.28 -21.12
N ILE A 227 10.00 -0.79 -21.88
CA ILE A 227 8.98 -0.83 -22.93
C ILE A 227 7.62 -1.25 -22.39
N ARG A 228 7.57 -2.30 -21.57
CA ARG A 228 6.32 -2.90 -21.06
C ARG A 228 5.88 -2.37 -19.71
N GLY A 229 6.70 -1.57 -19.04
CA GLY A 229 6.43 -1.11 -17.68
C GLY A 229 6.52 -2.26 -16.67
N TYR A 230 5.62 -2.23 -15.70
CA TYR A 230 5.51 -3.25 -14.65
C TYR A 230 4.56 -4.36 -15.09
N SER A 231 4.89 -5.62 -14.81
CA SER A 231 3.94 -6.73 -15.02
C SER A 231 4.24 -7.91 -14.10
N LEU A 232 3.22 -8.74 -13.86
CA LEU A 232 3.37 -10.02 -13.17
C LEU A 232 3.62 -11.15 -14.19
N ASN A 233 4.21 -12.26 -13.74
CA ASN A 233 4.35 -13.50 -14.51
C ASN A 233 4.78 -13.29 -15.97
N SER A 234 5.84 -12.51 -16.18
CA SER A 234 6.25 -12.13 -17.53
C SER A 234 7.01 -13.25 -18.24
N ASP A 235 6.57 -13.59 -19.45
CA ASP A 235 7.33 -14.39 -20.43
C ASP A 235 8.46 -13.56 -21.08
N CYS A 236 9.27 -12.87 -20.27
CA CYS A 236 10.39 -12.09 -20.78
C CYS A 236 11.44 -13.05 -21.37
N PRO A 237 11.71 -13.04 -22.69
CA PRO A 237 12.62 -14.01 -23.31
C PRO A 237 14.05 -13.89 -22.77
N VAL A 238 14.46 -12.66 -22.43
CA VAL A 238 15.78 -12.38 -21.85
C VAL A 238 15.89 -13.01 -20.46
N ALA A 239 14.87 -12.84 -19.62
CA ALA A 239 14.83 -13.45 -18.29
C ALA A 239 14.82 -14.97 -18.37
N LEU A 240 13.99 -15.54 -19.25
CA LEU A 240 13.94 -16.99 -19.49
C LEU A 240 15.28 -17.54 -19.99
N SER A 241 15.98 -16.83 -20.87
CA SER A 241 17.30 -17.24 -21.37
C SER A 241 18.38 -17.25 -20.27
N LEU A 242 18.34 -16.29 -19.35
CA LEU A 242 19.27 -16.21 -18.21
C LEU A 242 18.99 -17.32 -17.21
N ILE A 243 17.71 -17.57 -16.94
CA ILE A 243 17.25 -18.68 -16.14
C ILE A 243 17.72 -20.01 -16.74
N HIS A 244 17.52 -20.23 -18.04
CA HIS A 244 17.98 -21.47 -18.69
C HIS A 244 19.50 -21.67 -18.61
N LYS A 245 20.30 -20.60 -18.74
CA LYS A 245 21.76 -20.71 -18.57
C LYS A 245 22.17 -21.03 -17.14
N ALA A 246 21.55 -20.40 -16.14
CA ALA A 246 21.92 -20.57 -14.75
C ALA A 246 21.54 -21.95 -14.15
N PHE A 247 20.59 -22.67 -14.77
CA PHE A 247 20.06 -23.94 -14.25
C PHE A 247 20.30 -25.15 -15.16
N ASN A 248 20.86 -24.96 -16.37
CA ASN A 248 21.27 -26.06 -17.26
C ASN A 248 22.81 -26.16 -17.43
N GLU A 249 23.57 -25.40 -16.66
CA GLU A 249 25.01 -25.61 -16.41
C GLU A 249 25.19 -26.41 -15.11
#